data_AF-A0A974P8R8-F1
#
_entry.id   AF-A0A974P8R8-F1
#
_cell.length_a   1.000
_cell.length_b   1.000
_cell.length_c   1.000
_cell.angle_alpha   90.00
_cell.angle_beta   90.00
_cell.angle_gamma   90.00
#
_symmetry.space_group_name_H-M   'P 1'
#
loop_
_entity.id
_entity.type
_entity.pdbx_description
1 polymer ?
#
loop_
_entity_poly.entity_id
_entity_poly.type
_entity_poly.pdbx_seq_one_letter_code
_entity_poly.pdbx_strand_id
1 'polypeptide(L)'
;MKKIQRLITRIGLTLLAGVLIGGGVLGSGKMTPHATAAAAGNGYVYYNSEDALYRVPTAGGTAQKLSENFSGDYLEATSKYLYFFESDDLSKLQRLSLTENNALISSFAGDKNILFYQIEGDYLYFLDDKGVIYRSPANAADDSQIKQIANNADTEFPDSL
;
A
#
# COMPACT_ATOMS: atom_id res chain seq x y z
N MET A 1 36.75 -21.52 -17.47
CA MET A 1 37.42 -20.33 -16.90
C MET A 1 36.43 -19.58 -16.02
N LYS A 2 36.86 -19.29 -14.78
CA LYS A 2 36.39 -18.32 -13.76
C LYS A 2 34.90 -18.28 -13.34
N LYS A 3 34.69 -18.79 -12.11
CA LYS A 3 33.62 -18.46 -11.15
C LYS A 3 33.56 -16.94 -10.89
N ILE A 4 32.37 -16.34 -10.88
CA ILE A 4 32.07 -15.18 -10.03
C ILE A 4 30.73 -15.43 -9.33
N GLN A 5 30.88 -15.73 -8.05
CA GLN A 5 29.89 -15.76 -6.99
C GLN A 5 29.65 -14.32 -6.56
N ARG A 6 28.39 -13.85 -6.56
CA ARG A 6 27.96 -12.73 -5.69
C ARG A 6 26.59 -13.02 -5.12
N LEU A 7 26.65 -13.73 -3.99
CA LEU A 7 25.72 -13.62 -2.88
C LEU A 7 25.57 -12.14 -2.52
N ILE A 8 24.37 -11.58 -2.65
CA ILE A 8 23.99 -10.37 -1.91
C ILE A 8 22.62 -10.64 -1.30
N THR A 9 22.62 -11.34 -0.17
CA THR A 9 21.53 -11.27 0.80
C THR A 9 21.50 -9.82 1.30
N ARG A 10 20.64 -8.99 0.71
CA ARG A 10 20.33 -7.69 1.28
C ARG A 10 19.27 -7.92 2.36
N ILE A 11 19.73 -8.11 3.60
CA ILE A 11 18.91 -7.77 4.77
C ILE A 11 18.85 -6.24 4.77
N GLY A 12 17.95 -5.70 3.95
CA GLY A 12 17.66 -4.27 3.89
C GLY A 12 16.37 -4.04 4.67
N LEU A 13 16.48 -3.47 5.87
CA LEU A 13 15.32 -2.91 6.55
C LEU A 13 14.91 -1.65 5.78
N THR A 14 14.09 -1.79 4.75
CA THR A 14 13.56 -0.66 4.00
C THR A 14 12.36 -0.11 4.77
N LEU A 15 12.58 0.97 5.53
CA LEU A 15 11.51 1.75 6.14
C LEU A 15 10.79 2.54 5.04
N LEU A 16 9.67 2.01 4.54
CA LEU A 16 8.77 2.74 3.64
C LEU A 16 7.59 3.27 4.46
N ALA A 17 7.53 4.60 4.65
CA ALA A 17 6.53 5.23 5.50
C ALA A 17 5.34 5.73 4.66
N GLY A 18 4.23 4.98 4.65
CA GLY A 18 2.92 5.49 4.25
C GLY A 18 2.19 6.05 5.48
N VAL A 19 1.86 7.35 5.51
CA VAL A 19 1.14 8.00 6.61
C VAL A 19 -0.29 8.30 6.16
N LEU A 20 -1.29 7.74 6.86
CA LEU A 20 -2.69 8.09 6.67
C LEU A 20 -3.20 8.92 7.86
N ILE A 21 -3.69 10.14 7.59
CA ILE A 21 -4.32 11.01 8.59
C ILE A 21 -5.83 11.00 8.39
N GLY A 22 -6.56 10.29 9.25
CA GLY A 22 -8.02 10.38 9.33
C GLY A 22 -8.44 11.63 10.11
N GLY A 23 -9.05 12.61 9.45
CA GLY A 23 -9.53 13.85 10.07
C GLY A 23 -10.79 13.63 10.92
N GLY A 24 -10.68 13.81 12.24
CA GLY A 24 -11.81 13.86 13.16
C GLY A 24 -11.97 15.26 13.75
N VAL A 25 -13.09 15.93 13.47
CA VAL A 25 -13.47 17.24 14.03
C VAL A 25 -13.83 17.06 15.51
N LEU A 26 -13.19 17.83 16.41
CA LEU A 26 -13.46 17.81 17.85
C LEU A 26 -14.52 18.86 18.23
N GLY A 27 -15.64 18.39 18.76
CA GLY A 27 -16.62 19.21 19.48
C GLY A 27 -16.18 19.52 20.90
N SER A 28 -16.41 20.76 21.32
CA SER A 28 -16.00 21.39 22.57
C SER A 28 -16.56 20.73 23.83
N GLY A 29 -15.71 20.40 24.81
CA GLY A 29 -16.16 19.93 26.13
C GLY A 29 -15.04 19.76 27.17
N LYS A 30 -14.84 20.81 28.00
CA LYS A 30 -14.23 20.90 29.35
C LYS A 30 -13.05 19.98 29.73
N MET A 31 -11.93 20.65 30.06
CA MET A 31 -10.68 20.11 30.60
C MET A 31 -10.85 19.36 31.94
N THR A 32 -10.42 18.11 31.97
CA THR A 32 -9.88 17.40 33.15
C THR A 32 -8.41 17.08 32.85
N PRO A 33 -7.49 17.10 33.83
CA PRO A 33 -6.11 16.68 33.63
C PRO A 33 -6.05 15.16 33.70
N HIS A 34 -6.77 14.48 32.81
CA HIS A 34 -6.36 13.17 32.38
C HIS A 34 -5.29 13.42 31.33
N ALA A 35 -4.17 12.68 31.39
CA ALA A 35 -3.22 12.64 30.30
C ALA A 35 -4.03 12.43 29.02
N THR A 36 -4.24 13.49 28.26
CA THR A 36 -4.64 13.40 26.87
C THR A 36 -3.41 12.80 26.23
N ALA A 37 -3.34 11.47 26.23
CA ALA A 37 -2.96 10.77 25.03
C ALA A 37 -3.79 11.46 23.96
N ALA A 38 -3.18 12.47 23.32
CA ALA A 38 -3.69 13.02 22.08
C ALA A 38 -4.10 11.77 21.30
N ALA A 39 -5.36 11.70 20.86
CA ALA A 39 -5.83 10.61 20.03
C ALA A 39 -4.89 10.59 18.82
N ALA A 40 -3.80 9.83 18.95
CA ALA A 40 -2.87 9.58 17.91
C ALA A 40 -3.74 8.97 16.83
N GLY A 41 -3.74 9.59 15.65
CA GLY A 41 -4.61 9.17 14.57
C GLY A 41 -4.59 7.65 14.46
N ASN A 42 -5.73 7.04 14.14
CA ASN A 42 -5.87 5.59 13.93
C ASN A 42 -5.09 5.09 12.70
N GLY A 43 -3.96 5.71 12.37
CA GLY A 43 -3.06 5.31 11.31
C GLY A 43 -2.08 4.26 11.80
N TYR A 44 -1.61 3.47 10.85
CA TYR A 44 -0.58 2.46 11.04
C TYR A 44 0.60 2.76 10.13
N VAL A 45 1.80 2.43 10.58
CA VAL A 45 2.98 2.29 9.72
C VAL A 45 3.04 0.84 9.28
N TYR A 46 3.13 0.60 7.97
CA TYR A 46 3.29 -0.72 7.37
C TYR A 46 4.74 -0.91 6.97
N TYR A 47 5.29 -2.10 7.22
CA TYR A 47 6.70 -2.37 6.91
C TYR A 47 6.95 -3.86 6.72
N ASN A 48 7.96 -4.18 5.91
CA ASN A 48 8.51 -5.52 5.79
C ASN A 48 9.62 -5.72 6.83
N SER A 49 9.61 -6.88 7.50
CA SER A 49 10.71 -7.35 8.34
C SER A 49 10.76 -8.87 8.29
N GLU A 50 11.96 -9.45 8.09
CA GLU A 50 12.15 -10.91 8.11
C GLU A 50 11.14 -11.67 7.21
N ASP A 51 10.98 -11.22 5.97
CA ASP A 51 10.05 -11.79 4.97
C ASP A 51 8.58 -11.78 5.41
N ALA A 52 8.18 -10.88 6.30
CA ALA A 52 6.81 -10.75 6.75
C ALA A 52 6.34 -9.30 6.73
N LEU A 53 5.05 -9.13 6.44
CA LEU A 53 4.38 -7.83 6.52
C LEU A 53 3.93 -7.58 7.95
N TYR A 54 4.33 -6.44 8.49
CA TYR A 54 3.87 -5.96 9.78
C TYR A 54 3.18 -4.61 9.66
N ARG A 55 2.39 -4.30 10.68
CA ARG A 55 1.96 -2.94 10.97
C ARG A 55 2.16 -2.59 12.44
N VAL A 56 2.35 -1.31 12.72
CA VAL A 56 2.40 -0.77 14.08
C VAL A 56 1.57 0.51 14.15
N PRO A 57 0.82 0.78 15.24
CA PRO A 57 0.14 2.06 15.38
C PRO A 57 1.12 3.23 15.25
N THR A 58 0.71 4.31 14.60
CA THR A 58 1.51 5.55 14.49
C THR A 58 1.78 6.19 15.85
N ALA A 59 0.95 5.88 16.84
CA ALA A 59 1.16 6.23 18.25
C ALA A 59 2.32 5.48 18.92
N GLY A 60 2.88 4.46 18.25
CA GLY A 60 3.71 3.42 18.85
C GLY A 60 2.86 2.30 19.48
N GLY A 61 3.51 1.19 19.80
CA GLY A 61 2.88 0.02 20.41
C GLY A 61 3.46 -1.30 19.90
N THR A 62 2.71 -2.38 20.12
CA THR A 62 3.10 -3.73 19.66
C THR A 62 2.91 -3.86 18.15
N ALA A 63 3.96 -4.32 17.48
CA ALA A 63 3.90 -4.70 16.07
C ALA A 63 2.94 -5.89 15.87
N GLN A 64 2.13 -5.81 14.83
CA GLN A 64 1.16 -6.82 14.43
C GLN A 64 1.61 -7.41 13.10
N LYS A 65 1.83 -8.72 13.05
CA LYS A 65 2.08 -9.42 11.79
C LYS A 65 0.77 -9.54 11.00
N LEU A 66 0.81 -9.21 9.71
CA LEU A 66 -0.32 -9.28 8.80
C LEU A 66 -0.21 -10.44 7.80
N SER A 67 1.02 -10.75 7.36
CA SER A 67 1.27 -11.79 6.38
C SER A 67 2.67 -12.36 6.54
N GLU A 68 2.83 -13.65 6.27
CA GLU A 68 4.12 -14.34 6.17
C GLU A 68 4.54 -14.40 4.70
N ASN A 69 5.85 -14.52 4.43
CA ASN A 69 6.42 -14.57 3.08
C ASN A 69 6.00 -13.38 2.21
N PHE A 70 5.98 -12.18 2.78
CA PHE A 70 5.58 -10.96 2.09
C PHE A 70 6.74 -10.40 1.26
N SER A 71 6.46 -10.19 -0.04
CA SER A 71 7.37 -9.57 -1.00
C SER A 71 6.60 -8.50 -1.77
N GLY A 72 6.67 -7.26 -1.30
CA GLY A 72 5.98 -6.15 -1.93
C GLY A 72 6.61 -4.79 -1.66
N ASP A 73 6.50 -3.91 -2.65
CA ASP A 73 7.04 -2.55 -2.67
C ASP A 73 5.93 -1.51 -2.89
N TYR A 74 6.25 -0.24 -2.61
CA TYR A 74 5.33 0.89 -2.82
C TYR A 74 3.97 0.72 -2.14
N LEU A 75 3.99 0.50 -0.82
CA LEU A 75 2.80 0.22 -0.03
C LEU A 75 1.94 1.47 0.17
N GLU A 76 0.66 1.40 -0.18
CA GLU A 76 -0.32 2.45 0.07
C GLU A 76 -1.61 1.87 0.67
N ALA A 77 -2.03 2.40 1.81
CA ALA A 77 -3.18 1.89 2.55
C ALA A 77 -4.44 2.72 2.30
N THR A 78 -5.59 2.09 2.46
CA THR A 78 -6.90 2.72 2.61
C THR A 78 -7.50 2.30 3.95
N SER A 79 -8.78 2.60 4.17
CA SER A 79 -9.52 2.06 5.31
C SER A 79 -9.81 0.57 5.21
N LYS A 80 -9.73 -0.06 4.02
CA LYS A 80 -10.03 -1.49 3.83
C LYS A 80 -8.91 -2.32 3.21
N TYR A 81 -8.04 -1.74 2.41
CA TYR A 81 -7.03 -2.48 1.66
C TYR A 81 -5.65 -1.84 1.81
N LEU A 82 -4.62 -2.67 1.71
CA LEU A 82 -3.25 -2.27 1.49
C LEU A 82 -2.87 -2.68 0.07
N TYR A 83 -2.54 -1.71 -0.77
CA TYR A 83 -2.08 -1.90 -2.15
C TYR A 83 -0.56 -1.85 -2.19
N PHE A 84 0.04 -2.66 -3.06
CA PHE A 84 1.50 -2.75 -3.22
C PHE A 84 1.83 -3.46 -4.54
N PHE A 85 2.98 -3.14 -5.12
CA PHE A 85 3.52 -3.92 -6.23
C PHE A 85 4.21 -5.18 -5.69
N GLU A 86 4.10 -6.28 -6.42
CA GLU A 86 4.90 -7.48 -6.17
C GLU A 86 6.38 -7.19 -6.47
N SER A 87 7.28 -7.42 -5.50
CA SER A 87 8.69 -7.00 -5.66
C SER A 87 9.43 -7.69 -6.82
N ASP A 88 9.05 -8.92 -7.16
CA ASP A 88 9.65 -9.68 -8.26
C ASP A 88 9.07 -9.29 -9.64
N ASP A 89 7.89 -8.66 -9.66
CA ASP A 89 7.24 -8.14 -10.87
C ASP A 89 6.47 -6.85 -10.54
N LEU A 90 7.17 -5.72 -10.66
CA LEU A 90 6.63 -4.38 -10.39
C LEU A 90 5.53 -3.94 -11.37
N SER A 91 5.06 -4.83 -12.26
CA SER A 91 3.84 -4.60 -13.05
C SER A 91 2.58 -5.18 -12.40
N LYS A 92 2.71 -5.97 -11.33
CA LYS A 92 1.58 -6.63 -10.65
C LYS A 92 1.19 -5.87 -9.40
N LEU A 93 0.07 -5.15 -9.49
CA LEU A 93 -0.54 -4.54 -8.32
C LEU A 93 -1.32 -5.60 -7.56
N GLN A 94 -0.93 -5.79 -6.31
CA GLN A 94 -1.57 -6.70 -5.36
C GLN A 94 -2.34 -5.90 -4.32
N ARG A 95 -3.24 -6.57 -3.61
CA ARG A 95 -3.91 -6.02 -2.43
C ARG A 95 -4.11 -7.03 -1.32
N LEU A 96 -4.11 -6.53 -0.09
CA LEU A 96 -4.42 -7.27 1.14
C LEU A 96 -5.57 -6.59 1.88
N SER A 97 -6.58 -7.35 2.30
CA SER A 97 -7.65 -6.82 3.15
C SER A 97 -7.13 -6.50 4.56
N LEU A 98 -7.44 -5.30 5.05
CA LEU A 98 -7.09 -4.81 6.39
C LEU A 98 -8.19 -5.02 7.42
N THR A 99 -9.38 -5.41 6.96
CA THR A 99 -10.57 -5.64 7.79
C THR A 99 -10.87 -7.12 7.99
N GLU A 100 -10.32 -8.00 7.15
CA GLU A 100 -10.50 -9.45 7.26
C GLU A 100 -9.36 -10.09 8.07
N ASN A 101 -9.72 -11.04 8.94
CA ASN A 101 -8.72 -11.81 9.67
C ASN A 101 -8.03 -12.82 8.73
N ASN A 102 -6.71 -12.92 8.81
CA ASN A 102 -5.90 -13.83 7.99
C ASN A 102 -6.15 -13.67 6.49
N ALA A 103 -6.36 -12.43 6.04
CA ALA A 103 -6.56 -12.13 4.63
C ALA A 103 -5.39 -12.65 3.79
N LEU A 104 -5.71 -13.23 2.63
CA LEU A 104 -4.71 -13.60 1.64
C LEU A 104 -4.44 -12.40 0.73
N ILE A 105 -3.21 -12.33 0.24
CA ILE A 105 -2.84 -11.40 -0.82
C ILE A 105 -3.55 -11.83 -2.11
N SER A 106 -4.09 -10.87 -2.83
CA SER A 106 -4.83 -11.11 -4.08
C SER A 106 -4.43 -10.09 -5.14
N SER A 107 -4.45 -10.50 -6.41
CA SER A 107 -4.24 -9.60 -7.54
C SER A 107 -5.34 -8.53 -7.60
N PHE A 108 -4.97 -7.32 -7.98
CA PHE A 108 -5.89 -6.24 -8.32
C PHE A 108 -5.83 -5.94 -9.81
N ALA A 109 -7.00 -5.74 -10.41
CA ALA A 109 -7.20 -5.50 -11.84
C ALA A 109 -6.81 -6.68 -12.75
N GLY A 110 -6.87 -7.90 -12.22
CA GLY A 110 -6.66 -9.15 -12.96
C GLY A 110 -5.27 -9.25 -13.60
N ASP A 111 -5.23 -9.40 -14.92
CA ASP A 111 -4.00 -9.64 -15.69
C ASP A 111 -3.35 -8.36 -16.24
N LYS A 112 -3.83 -7.17 -15.83
CA LYS A 112 -3.27 -5.90 -16.29
C LYS A 112 -1.84 -5.72 -15.76
N ASN A 113 -0.96 -5.23 -16.62
CA ASN A 113 0.36 -4.76 -16.22
C ASN A 113 0.23 -3.29 -15.85
N ILE A 114 0.39 -2.97 -14.58
CA ILE A 114 0.19 -1.64 -14.02
C ILE A 114 1.57 -0.99 -13.84
N LEU A 115 1.76 0.18 -14.43
CA LEU A 115 3.03 0.92 -14.34
C LEU A 115 3.05 1.88 -13.15
N PHE A 116 1.90 2.44 -12.82
CA PHE A 116 1.76 3.44 -11.77
C PHE A 116 0.35 3.39 -11.19
N TYR A 117 0.24 3.66 -9.89
CA TYR A 117 -1.04 3.89 -9.25
C TYR A 117 -0.93 5.00 -8.20
N GLN A 118 -2.08 5.60 -7.88
CA GLN A 118 -2.22 6.59 -6.83
C GLN A 118 -3.62 6.51 -6.24
N ILE A 119 -3.73 6.70 -4.92
CA ILE A 119 -5.01 6.78 -4.23
C ILE A 119 -5.32 8.26 -3.94
N GLU A 120 -6.44 8.73 -4.48
CA GLU A 120 -6.91 10.11 -4.28
C GLU A 120 -8.38 10.09 -3.84
N GLY A 121 -8.61 10.49 -2.58
CA GLY A 121 -9.91 10.42 -1.93
C GLY A 121 -10.43 8.97 -1.86
N ASP A 122 -11.60 8.72 -2.41
CA ASP A 122 -12.25 7.40 -2.41
C ASP A 122 -11.82 6.50 -3.59
N TYR A 123 -10.90 6.96 -4.43
CA TYR A 123 -10.57 6.32 -5.70
C TYR A 123 -9.09 5.96 -5.82
N LEU A 124 -8.85 4.80 -6.42
CA LEU A 124 -7.55 4.37 -6.91
C LEU A 124 -7.52 4.62 -8.42
N TYR A 125 -6.54 5.39 -8.86
CA TYR A 125 -6.23 5.65 -10.26
C TYR A 125 -4.99 4.86 -10.64
N PHE A 126 -4.99 4.25 -11.82
CA PHE A 126 -3.84 3.48 -12.26
C PHE A 126 -3.66 3.54 -13.78
N LEU A 127 -2.40 3.47 -14.20
CA LEU A 127 -1.95 3.47 -15.59
C LEU A 127 -1.48 2.06 -15.95
N ASP A 128 -1.99 1.51 -17.05
CA ASP A 128 -1.47 0.27 -17.62
C ASP A 128 -0.36 0.49 -18.66
N ASP A 129 0.31 -0.59 -19.03
CA ASP A 129 1.38 -0.63 -20.05
C ASP A 129 0.93 -0.31 -21.48
N LYS A 130 -0.36 0.00 -21.68
CA LYS A 130 -0.94 0.42 -22.97
C LYS A 130 -1.28 1.90 -22.99
N GLY A 131 -0.88 2.65 -21.97
CA GLY A 131 -1.19 4.07 -21.88
C GLY A 131 -2.66 4.33 -21.51
N VAL A 132 -3.36 3.36 -20.92
CA VAL A 132 -4.75 3.52 -20.50
C VAL A 132 -4.82 3.84 -19.01
N ILE A 133 -5.52 4.92 -18.67
CA ILE A 133 -5.76 5.31 -17.28
C ILE A 133 -7.14 4.82 -16.87
N TYR A 134 -7.16 4.14 -15.74
CA TYR A 134 -8.35 3.61 -15.10
C TYR A 134 -8.60 4.28 -13.76
N ARG A 135 -9.82 4.13 -13.27
CA ARG A 135 -10.25 4.46 -11.92
C ARG A 135 -11.09 3.34 -11.33
N SER A 136 -10.86 3.01 -10.07
CA SER A 136 -11.69 2.13 -9.25
C SER A 136 -12.00 2.78 -7.91
N PRO A 137 -13.15 2.53 -7.26
CA PRO A 137 -13.27 2.81 -5.83
C PRO A 137 -12.16 2.08 -5.06
N ALA A 138 -11.37 2.79 -4.26
CA ALA A 138 -10.19 2.24 -3.57
C ALA A 138 -10.54 1.22 -2.47
N ASN A 139 -11.84 1.09 -2.17
CA ASN A 139 -12.39 0.17 -1.18
C ASN A 139 -13.38 -0.83 -1.80
N ALA A 140 -13.36 -1.01 -3.12
CA ALA A 140 -14.21 -1.97 -3.82
C ALA A 140 -13.86 -3.41 -3.43
N ALA A 141 -14.87 -4.25 -3.21
CA ALA A 141 -14.67 -5.65 -2.86
C ALA A 141 -14.06 -6.46 -4.02
N ASP A 142 -14.30 -6.02 -5.26
CA ASP A 142 -13.84 -6.66 -6.48
C ASP A 142 -13.57 -5.61 -7.57
N ASP A 143 -13.10 -6.09 -8.72
CA ASP A 143 -12.64 -5.27 -9.83
C ASP A 143 -13.76 -4.83 -10.79
N SER A 144 -15.02 -5.20 -10.53
CA SER A 144 -16.15 -4.92 -11.44
C SER A 144 -16.44 -3.43 -11.63
N GLN A 145 -15.98 -2.60 -10.70
CA GLN A 145 -16.18 -1.14 -10.72
C GLN A 145 -15.04 -0.37 -11.38
N ILE A 146 -14.02 -1.06 -11.90
CA ILE A 146 -12.93 -0.45 -12.65
C ILE A 146 -13.50 0.16 -13.94
N LYS A 147 -13.16 1.42 -14.18
CA LYS A 147 -13.57 2.17 -15.38
C LYS A 147 -12.37 2.80 -16.03
N GLN A 148 -12.24 2.65 -17.35
CA GLN A 148 -11.34 3.48 -18.14
C GLN A 148 -11.83 4.93 -18.07
N ILE A 149 -10.90 5.86 -17.86
CA ILE A 149 -11.19 7.31 -17.81
C ILE A 149 -10.36 8.13 -18.79
N ALA A 150 -9.22 7.62 -19.24
CA ALA A 150 -8.42 8.23 -20.31
C ALA A 150 -7.60 7.17 -21.04
N ASN A 151 -7.04 7.54 -22.20
CA ASN A 151 -6.11 6.75 -22.98
C ASN A 151 -5.05 7.66 -23.63
N ASN A 152 -4.01 7.06 -24.20
CA ASN A 152 -2.84 7.73 -24.79
C ASN A 152 -1.95 8.45 -23.76
N ALA A 153 -1.91 7.96 -22.53
CA ALA A 153 -0.91 8.40 -21.56
C ALA A 153 0.47 7.87 -21.95
N ASP A 154 1.50 8.66 -21.67
CA ASP A 154 2.89 8.26 -21.84
C ASP A 154 3.25 7.18 -20.81
N THR A 155 3.73 6.05 -21.29
CA THR A 155 4.10 4.88 -20.48
C THR A 155 5.55 4.89 -20.04
N GLU A 156 6.35 5.85 -20.52
CA GLU A 156 7.78 5.99 -20.19
C GLU A 156 8.02 7.03 -19.08
N PHE A 157 6.97 7.60 -18.47
CA PHE A 157 7.10 8.66 -17.47
C PHE A 157 7.20 8.17 -16.00
N PRO A 158 7.99 8.85 -15.15
CA PRO A 158 9.06 9.77 -15.51
C PRO A 158 10.29 8.97 -15.94
N ASP A 159 10.87 9.32 -17.09
CA ASP A 159 12.20 8.90 -17.48
C ASP A 159 13.15 9.18 -16.30
N SER A 160 13.63 8.11 -15.65
CA SER A 160 14.86 8.03 -14.86
C SER A 160 15.37 9.31 -14.16
N LEU A 161 15.28 9.35 -12.82
CA LEU A 161 16.23 10.12 -12.00
C LEU A 161 17.57 9.37 -11.86
#